data_AF-A0A424SY28-F1
#
_entry.id   AF-A0A424SY28-F1
#
_cell.length_a   1.000
_cell.length_b   1.000
_cell.length_c   1.000
_cell.angle_alpha   90.00
_cell.angle_beta   90.00
_cell.angle_gamma   90.00
#
_symmetry.space_group_name_H-M   'P 1'
#
loop_
_entity.id
_entity.type
_entity.pdbx_description
1 polymer ?
#
loop_
_entity_poly.entity_id
_entity_poly.type
_entity_poly.pdbx_seq_one_letter_code
_entity_poly.pdbx_strand_id
1 'polypeptide(L)' 'MLNEKYLNKVIDFAWADEISFESIKEQTGLNEKEVIKLMRSNLKSRSFKLWRERVSGRKSKHSKINYK' A
#
# COMPACT_ATOMS: atom_id res chain seq x y z
N MET A 1 8.50 -21.01 12.41
CA MET A 1 7.57 -20.65 11.32
C MET A 1 6.98 -19.27 11.62
N LEU A 2 7.53 -18.20 11.03
CA LEU A 2 7.17 -16.80 11.36
C LEU A 2 6.92 -15.91 10.13
N ASN A 3 7.06 -16.42 8.90
CA ASN A 3 7.05 -15.57 7.70
C ASN A 3 5.67 -15.42 7.04
N GLU A 4 4.87 -16.48 6.89
CA GLU A 4 3.58 -16.36 6.19
C GLU A 4 2.58 -15.46 6.92
N LYS A 5 2.51 -15.55 8.25
CA LYS A 5 1.61 -14.72 9.05
C LYS A 5 1.98 -13.23 8.95
N TYR A 6 3.27 -12.93 8.86
CA TYR A 6 3.76 -11.57 8.67
C TYR A 6 3.43 -11.05 7.26
N LEU A 7 3.67 -11.86 6.22
CA LEU A 7 3.34 -11.50 4.84
C LEU A 7 1.85 -11.23 4.65
N ASN A 8 0.99 -12.12 5.18
CA ASN A 8 -0.46 -11.94 5.14
C ASN A 8 -0.87 -10.66 5.86
N LYS A 9 -0.28 -10.35 7.02
CA LYS A 9 -0.55 -9.10 7.75
C LYS A 9 -0.17 -7.86 6.94
N VAL A 10 0.96 -7.87 6.23
CA VAL A 10 1.37 -6.77 5.35
C VAL A 10 0.39 -6.61 4.18
N ILE A 11 -0.08 -7.72 3.60
CA ILE A 11 -1.06 -7.72 2.51
C ILE A 11 -2.42 -7.20 3.00
N ASP A 12 -2.88 -7.64 4.17
CA ASP A 12 -4.12 -7.15 4.80
C ASP A 12 -4.05 -5.65 5.03
N PHE A 13 -2.94 -5.15 5.59
CA PHE A 13 -2.74 -3.72 5.78
C PHE A 13 -2.63 -2.95 4.47
N ALA A 14 -1.96 -3.49 3.46
CA ALA A 14 -1.87 -2.84 2.16
C ALA A 14 -3.23 -2.84 1.43
N TRP A 15 -4.10 -3.80 1.70
CA TRP A 15 -5.45 -3.88 1.12
C TRP A 15 -6.47 -3.03 1.88
N ALA A 16 -6.24 -2.78 3.17
CA ALA A 16 -7.02 -1.86 3.98
C ALA A 16 -6.82 -0.44 3.42
N ASP A 17 -7.81 0.04 2.67
CA ASP A 17 -7.79 1.37 2.05
C ASP A 17 -7.47 2.46 3.07
N GLU A 18 -7.73 2.28 4.37
CA GLU A 18 -7.49 3.30 5.41
C GLU A 18 -6.03 3.43 5.88
N ILE A 19 -5.15 2.47 5.55
CA ILE A 19 -3.77 2.46 6.07
C ILE A 19 -2.82 3.09 5.06
N SER A 20 -2.11 4.14 5.50
CA SER A 20 -1.08 4.79 4.69
C SER A 20 0.18 3.91 4.60
N PHE A 21 0.96 4.05 3.52
CA PHE A 21 2.26 3.37 3.42
C PHE A 21 3.23 3.78 4.54
N GLU A 22 3.04 4.97 5.13
CA GLU A 22 3.82 5.43 6.28
C GLU A 22 3.50 4.61 7.53
N SER A 23 2.22 4.39 7.85
CA SER A 23 1.82 3.55 8.97
C SER A 23 2.22 2.07 8.78
N ILE A 24 2.20 1.57 7.54
CA ILE A 24 2.74 0.24 7.23
C ILE A 24 4.24 0.20 7.52
N LYS A 25 4.99 1.23 7.10
CA LYS A 25 6.43 1.34 7.38
C LYS A 25 6.72 1.40 8.87
N GLU A 26 5.94 2.12 9.66
CA GLU A 26 6.13 2.17 11.11
C GLU A 26 5.90 0.82 11.77
N GLN A 27 4.89 0.06 11.34
CA GLN A 27 4.58 -1.25 11.93
C GLN A 27 5.47 -2.39 11.43
N THR A 28 5.92 -2.33 10.18
CA THR A 28 6.56 -3.45 9.49
C THR A 28 8.02 -3.17 9.13
N GLY A 29 8.43 -1.90 9.11
CA GLY A 29 9.71 -1.44 8.60
C GLY A 29 9.77 -1.32 7.07
N LEU A 30 8.71 -1.73 6.35
CA LEU A 30 8.70 -1.78 4.88
C LEU A 30 8.35 -0.43 4.27
N ASN A 31 9.21 0.06 3.39
CA ASN A 31 8.94 1.27 2.60
C ASN A 31 7.83 1.03 1.55
N GLU A 32 7.22 2.10 1.04
CA GLU A 32 6.20 2.00 -0.03
C GLU A 32 6.66 1.13 -1.20
N LYS A 33 7.91 1.29 -1.66
CA LYS A 33 8.48 0.48 -2.75
C LYS A 33 8.52 -1.01 -2.44
N GLU A 34 8.86 -1.37 -1.21
CA GLU A 34 8.94 -2.75 -0.74
C GLU A 34 7.54 -3.37 -0.70
N VAL A 35 6.55 -2.63 -0.17
CA VAL A 35 5.14 -3.06 -0.14
C VAL A 35 4.58 -3.21 -1.55
N ILE A 36 4.87 -2.28 -2.47
CA ILE A 36 4.46 -2.39 -3.87
C ILE A 36 5.06 -3.65 -4.52
N LYS A 37 6.35 -3.90 -4.30
CA LYS A 37 7.02 -5.09 -4.84
C LYS A 37 6.42 -6.37 -4.28
N LEU A 38 6.15 -6.39 -2.97
CA LEU A 38 5.46 -7.48 -2.29
C LEU A 38 4.08 -7.74 -2.88
N MET A 39 3.27 -6.70 -3.01
CA MET A 39 1.92 -6.77 -3.57
C MET A 39 1.94 -7.24 -5.02
N ARG A 40 2.93 -6.80 -5.81
CA ARG A 40 3.10 -7.22 -7.20
C ARG A 40 3.48 -8.69 -7.32
N SER A 41 4.25 -9.23 -6.39
CA SER A 41 4.62 -10.65 -6.36
C SER A 41 3.51 -11.55 -5.82
N ASN A 42 2.62 -11.03 -4.96
CA ASN A 42 1.54 -11.81 -4.33
C ASN A 42 0.20 -11.72 -5.07
N LEU A 43 -0.08 -10.62 -5.77
CA LEU A 43 -1.34 -10.42 -6.49
C LEU A 43 -1.22 -10.72 -7.97
N LYS A 44 -2.33 -11.16 -8.56
CA LYS A 44 -2.47 -11.24 -10.02
C LYS A 44 -2.43 -9.83 -10.62
N SER A 45 -1.93 -9.71 -11.84
CA SER A 45 -1.73 -8.44 -12.55
C SER A 45 -2.99 -7.55 -12.57
N ARG A 46 -4.17 -8.15 -12.75
CA ARG A 46 -5.46 -7.45 -12.74
C ARG A 46 -5.82 -6.89 -11.36
N SER A 47 -5.64 -7.68 -10.29
CA SER A 47 -5.89 -7.25 -8.91
C SER A 47 -4.89 -6.18 -8.46
N PHE A 48 -3.62 -6.31 -8.86
CA PHE A 48 -2.60 -5.30 -8.60
C PHE A 48 -2.93 -3.96 -9.26
N LYS A 49 -3.42 -3.97 -10.51
CA LYS A 49 -3.84 -2.76 -11.20
C LYS A 49 -4.97 -2.04 -10.44
N LEU A 50 -6.02 -2.76 -10.05
CA LEU A 50 -7.14 -2.21 -9.28
C LEU A 50 -6.69 -1.67 -7.92
N TRP A 51 -5.81 -2.39 -7.22
CA TRP A 51 -5.22 -1.92 -5.98
C TRP A 51 -4.40 -0.64 -6.20
N ARG A 52 -3.58 -0.60 -7.25
CA ARG A 52 -2.76 0.58 -7.55
C ARG A 52 -3.61 1.79 -7.92
N GLU A 53 -4.71 1.60 -8.64
CA GLU A 53 -5.67 2.68 -8.93
C GLU A 53 -6.28 3.25 -7.63
N ARG A 54 -6.61 2.40 -6.65
CA ARG A 54 -7.11 2.84 -5.33
C ARG A 54 -6.06 3.60 -4.52
N VAL A 55 -4.89 3.00 -4.29
CA VAL A 55 -3.85 3.60 -3.41
C VAL A 55 -3.12 4.77 -4.04
N SER A 56 -3.01 4.80 -5.38
CA SER A 56 -2.40 5.91 -6.13
C SER A 56 -3.40 7.03 -6.45
N GLY A 57 -4.71 6.76 -6.37
CA GLY A 57 -5.78 7.75 -6.56
C GLY A 57 -5.81 8.79 -5.44
N ARG A 58 -5.19 8.51 -4.29
CA ARG A 58 -4.83 9.51 -3.30
C ARG A 58 -3.69 10.37 -3.83
N LYS A 59 -4.03 11.34 -4.68
CA LYS A 59 -3.14 12.48 -4.95
C LYS A 59 -2.71 13.01 -3.59
N SER A 60 -1.42 12.90 -3.31
CA SER A 60 -0.79 13.61 -2.21
C SER A 60 -1.29 15.05 -2.26
N LYS A 61 -1.68 15.55 -1.10
CA LYS A 61 -2.32 16.84 -0.86
C LYS A 61 -1.39 18.04 -1.13
N HIS A 62 -0.46 17.90 -2.08
CA HIS A 62 0.34 19.00 -2.66
C HIS A 62 -0.25 19.50 -3.99
N SER A 63 -1.53 19.25 -4.26
CA SER A 63 -2.28 20.10 -5.19
C SER A 63 -2.77 21.31 -4.42
N LYS A 64 -2.01 22.40 -4.54
CA LYS A 64 -2.34 23.80 -4.21
C LYS A 64 -3.79 24.02 -3.75
N ILE A 65 -3.94 24.45 -2.50
CA ILE A 65 -5.11 25.22 -2.07
C ILE A 65 -5.15 26.44 -2.99
N ASN A 66 -6.06 26.45 -3.96
CA ASN A 66 -6.43 27.66 -4.67
C ASN A 66 -7.77 28.08 -4.09
N TYR A 67 -7.72 29.04 -3.16
CA TYR A 67 -8.92 29.76 -2.75
C TYR A 67 -9.45 30.50 -3.98
N LYS A 68 -10.71 30.25 -4.33
CA LYS A 68 -11.51 31.15 -5.14
C LYS A 68 -12.88 31.29 -4.52
#